data_AF-A0A359HJM3-F1
#
_entry.id   AF-A0A359HJM3-F1
#
_cell.length_a   1.000
_cell.length_b   1.000
_cell.length_c   1.000
_cell.angle_alpha   90.00
_cell.angle_beta   90.00
_cell.angle_gamma   90.00
#
_symmetry.space_group_name_H-M   'P 1'
#
loop_
_entity.id
_entity.type
_entity.pdbx_description
1 polymer ?
#
loop_
_entity_poly.entity_id
_entity_poly.type
_entity_poly.pdbx_seq_one_letter_code
_entity_poly.pdbx_strand_id
1 'polypeptide(L)'
;MPTKKVVTTTSRRRRSEFEGFSFTRDNLSDSPGILGDYRSQAWSAFENLPYPTTTDEAWRRTDIRSLDGSVMLPQAETYLDLPPIPERLLTPLVSDQHGGQITLLPGGVKTELSA
;
A
#
# COMPACT_ATOMS: atom_id res chain seq x y z
N MET A 1 23.84 -1.74 46.74
CA MET A 1 23.41 -2.19 45.40
C MET A 1 23.51 -1.00 44.45
N PRO A 2 24.46 -0.94 43.50
CA PRO A 2 24.53 0.20 42.59
C PRO A 2 23.44 0.02 41.52
N THR A 3 22.50 0.97 41.45
CA THR A 3 21.43 0.98 40.46
C THR A 3 21.98 1.39 39.10
N LYS A 4 21.84 0.52 38.10
CA LYS A 4 22.21 0.77 36.70
C LYS A 4 21.35 1.91 36.14
N LYS A 5 21.95 3.08 35.93
CA LYS A 5 21.31 4.23 35.29
C LYS A 5 21.13 3.91 33.81
N VAL A 6 19.90 3.60 33.39
CA VAL A 6 19.55 3.44 31.98
C VAL A 6 19.45 4.83 31.36
N VAL A 7 20.41 5.17 30.51
CA VAL A 7 20.38 6.40 29.71
C VAL A 7 19.71 6.05 28.38
N THR A 8 18.43 6.39 28.24
CA THR A 8 17.71 6.22 26.99
C THR A 8 17.98 7.44 26.11
N THR A 9 18.88 7.31 25.14
CA THR A 9 19.14 8.37 24.16
C THR A 9 18.02 8.34 23.12
N THR A 10 16.99 9.18 23.28
CA THR A 10 16.00 9.40 22.22
C THR A 10 16.71 10.13 21.08
N SER A 11 17.19 9.38 20.08
CA SER A 11 17.65 9.99 18.85
C SER A 11 16.43 10.59 18.16
N ARG A 12 16.47 11.91 17.94
CA ARG A 12 15.47 12.61 17.14
C ARG A 12 15.66 12.09 15.72
N ARG A 13 14.76 11.22 15.25
CA ARG A 13 14.76 10.76 13.85
C ARG A 13 14.78 12.02 12.99
N ARG A 14 15.86 12.20 12.22
CA ARG A 14 15.99 13.33 11.30
C ARG A 14 14.77 13.25 10.39
N ARG A 15 13.92 14.28 10.43
CA ARG A 15 12.76 14.37 9.55
C ARG A 15 13.35 14.52 8.15
N SER A 16 13.33 13.43 7.38
CA SER A 16 13.68 13.47 5.97
C SER A 16 12.69 14.39 5.28
N GLU A 17 13.20 15.30 4.46
CA GLU A 17 12.37 16.08 3.57
C GLU A 17 11.86 15.12 2.49
N PHE A 18 10.58 15.21 2.15
CA PHE A 18 10.01 14.33 1.14
C PHE A 18 10.56 14.71 -0.24
N GLU A 19 11.52 13.91 -0.74
CA GLU A 19 12.17 14.10 -2.04
C GLU A 19 11.37 13.51 -3.20
N GLY A 20 10.20 12.92 -2.91
CA GLY A 20 9.34 12.24 -3.85
C GLY A 20 9.35 10.72 -3.68
N PHE A 21 8.57 10.04 -4.50
CA PHE A 21 8.48 8.59 -4.48
C PHE A 21 9.61 7.92 -5.27
N SER A 22 10.04 6.74 -4.83
CA SER A 22 11.13 5.98 -5.47
C SER A 22 10.71 5.12 -6.66
N PHE A 23 9.40 5.01 -6.95
CA PHE A 23 8.92 4.20 -8.07
C PHE A 23 9.12 4.91 -9.41
N THR A 24 9.40 4.12 -10.46
CA THR A 24 9.54 4.57 -11.84
C THR A 24 8.37 4.10 -12.70
N ARG A 25 8.32 4.58 -13.95
CA ARG A 25 7.29 4.16 -14.92
C ARG A 25 7.28 2.65 -15.12
N ASP A 26 8.44 2.01 -15.05
CA ASP A 26 8.59 0.54 -15.20
C ASP A 26 7.94 -0.24 -14.05
N ASN A 27 7.62 0.42 -12.95
CA ASN A 27 6.88 -0.20 -11.84
C ASN A 27 5.37 -0.19 -12.05
N LEU A 28 4.85 0.47 -13.09
CA LEU A 28 3.44 0.40 -13.45
C LEU A 28 3.16 -0.93 -14.15
N SER A 29 2.06 -1.59 -13.78
CA SER A 29 1.63 -2.78 -14.49
C SER A 29 1.14 -2.42 -15.90
N ASP A 30 1.68 -3.09 -16.91
CA ASP A 30 1.14 -3.07 -18.27
C ASP A 30 -0.28 -3.65 -18.25
N SER A 31 -1.27 -2.81 -18.57
CA SER A 31 -2.65 -3.25 -18.69
C SER A 31 -3.18 -2.77 -20.03
N PRO A 32 -3.66 -3.66 -20.90
CA PRO A 32 -4.16 -3.26 -22.20
C PRO A 32 -5.49 -2.50 -22.09
N GLY A 33 -5.78 -1.68 -23.09
CA GLY A 33 -7.04 -0.96 -23.21
C GLY A 33 -7.16 0.25 -22.27
N ILE A 34 -8.41 0.57 -21.90
CA ILE A 34 -8.78 1.82 -21.21
C ILE A 34 -7.98 2.04 -19.92
N LEU A 35 -7.68 0.97 -19.18
CA LEU A 35 -6.91 1.05 -17.94
C LEU A 35 -5.43 1.43 -18.17
N GLY A 36 -4.83 0.94 -19.25
CA GLY A 36 -3.47 1.31 -19.64
C GLY A 36 -3.36 2.76 -20.04
N ASP A 37 -4.31 3.23 -20.85
CA ASP A 37 -4.38 4.62 -21.29
C ASP A 37 -4.57 5.56 -20.09
N TYR A 38 -5.49 5.22 -19.19
CA TYR A 38 -5.74 5.98 -17.97
C TYR A 38 -4.50 6.08 -17.07
N ARG A 39 -3.81 4.94 -16.83
CA ARG A 39 -2.59 4.92 -16.03
C ARG A 39 -1.46 5.71 -16.68
N SER A 40 -1.33 5.64 -18.00
CA SER A 40 -0.34 6.41 -18.75
C SER A 40 -0.58 7.92 -18.62
N GLN A 41 -1.84 8.36 -18.69
CA GLN A 41 -2.22 9.76 -18.46
C GLN A 41 -1.97 10.19 -17.01
N ALA A 42 -2.35 9.35 -16.05
CA ALA A 42 -2.13 9.61 -14.63
C ALA A 42 -0.63 9.73 -14.29
N TRP A 43 0.22 8.88 -14.89
CA TRP A 43 1.67 8.97 -14.74
C TRP A 43 2.21 10.30 -15.26
N SER A 44 1.78 10.71 -16.45
CA SER A 44 2.19 11.99 -17.02
C SER A 44 1.73 13.18 -16.17
N ALA A 45 0.52 13.12 -15.61
CA ALA A 45 0.04 14.15 -14.68
C ALA A 45 0.88 14.18 -13.39
N PHE A 46 1.21 13.01 -12.82
CA PHE A 46 2.06 12.91 -11.63
C PHE A 46 3.45 13.52 -11.84
N GLU A 47 4.10 13.25 -12.98
CA GLU A 47 5.44 13.82 -13.27
C GLU A 47 5.41 15.33 -13.50
N ASN A 48 4.31 15.87 -14.02
CA ASN A 48 4.20 17.28 -14.38
C ASN A 48 3.63 18.17 -13.26
N LEU A 49 2.94 17.58 -12.28
CA LEU A 49 2.35 18.33 -11.17
C LEU A 49 3.37 18.49 -10.03
N PRO A 50 3.52 19.69 -9.46
CA PRO A 50 4.35 19.87 -8.28
C PRO A 50 3.73 19.15 -7.08
N TYR A 51 4.58 18.71 -6.14
CA TYR A 51 4.08 18.21 -4.87
C TYR A 51 3.30 19.30 -4.12
N PRO A 52 2.15 18.94 -3.54
CA PRO A 52 1.33 19.91 -2.83
C PRO A 52 2.00 20.35 -1.53
N THR A 53 1.66 21.56 -1.14
CA THR A 53 2.16 22.24 0.04
C THR A 53 1.01 22.55 0.99
N THR A 54 1.31 22.80 2.26
CA THR A 54 0.27 23.21 3.23
C THR A 54 -0.33 24.59 2.94
N THR A 55 0.25 25.34 1.98
CA THR A 55 -0.31 26.61 1.50
C THR A 55 -1.37 26.43 0.43
N ASP A 56 -1.43 25.27 -0.22
CA ASP A 56 -2.51 24.94 -1.15
C ASP A 56 -3.80 24.72 -0.37
N GLU A 57 -4.88 25.41 -0.75
CA GLU A 57 -6.15 25.38 0.01
C GLU A 57 -6.68 23.94 0.18
N ALA A 58 -6.53 23.10 -0.85
CA ALA A 58 -6.91 21.69 -0.83
C ALA A 58 -6.09 20.84 0.17
N TRP A 59 -4.89 21.27 0.55
CA TRP A 59 -3.93 20.53 1.39
C TRP A 59 -3.68 21.18 2.75
N ARG A 60 -4.38 22.27 3.07
CA ARG A 60 -4.21 23.02 4.33
C ARG A 60 -4.32 22.16 5.61
N ARG A 61 -5.06 21.05 5.55
CA ARG A 61 -5.27 20.13 6.68
C ARG A 61 -4.51 18.80 6.57
N THR A 62 -3.74 18.61 5.50
CA THR A 62 -3.04 17.35 5.23
C THR A 62 -1.58 17.66 4.87
N ASP A 63 -0.69 17.52 5.84
CA ASP A 63 0.75 17.72 5.62
C ASP A 63 1.41 16.39 5.22
N ILE A 64 1.88 16.31 3.98
CA ILE A 64 2.55 15.13 3.43
C ILE A 64 4.08 15.28 3.39
N ARG A 65 4.66 16.38 3.90
CA ARG A 65 6.12 16.62 3.83
C ARG A 65 6.94 15.63 4.66
N SER A 66 6.30 14.95 5.60
CA SER A 66 6.93 13.89 6.41
C SER A 66 6.68 12.49 5.85
N LEU A 67 6.10 12.36 4.66
CA LEU A 67 5.89 11.06 4.04
C LEU A 67 7.23 10.42 3.71
N ASP A 68 7.31 9.11 3.84
CA ASP A 68 8.45 8.32 3.39
C ASP A 68 8.23 7.97 1.91
N GLY A 69 9.15 8.39 1.05
CA GLY A 69 9.12 8.14 -0.39
C GLY A 69 9.45 6.70 -0.78
N SER A 70 9.89 5.85 0.16
CA SER A 70 10.26 4.45 -0.08
C SER A 70 9.09 3.50 -0.35
N VAL A 71 7.91 4.03 -0.64
CA VAL A 71 6.75 3.23 -1.05
C VAL A 71 7.05 2.58 -2.40
N MET A 72 6.96 1.25 -2.43
CA MET A 72 7.15 0.46 -3.65
C MET A 72 5.79 0.03 -4.20
N LEU A 73 5.64 0.09 -5.52
CA LEU A 73 4.51 -0.54 -6.19
C LEU A 73 4.75 -2.06 -6.25
N PRO A 74 3.73 -2.90 -6.00
CA PRO A 74 3.87 -4.34 -6.14
C PRO A 74 4.26 -4.70 -7.57
N GLN A 75 5.28 -5.53 -7.73
CA GLN A 75 5.65 -6.06 -9.04
C GLN A 75 4.74 -7.23 -9.41
N ALA A 76 4.79 -7.63 -10.68
CA ALA A 76 4.16 -8.87 -11.11
C ALA A 76 4.61 -10.03 -10.22
N GLU A 77 3.68 -10.93 -9.88
CA GLU A 77 3.94 -12.11 -9.05
C GLU A 77 4.45 -11.85 -7.61
N THR A 78 4.58 -10.61 -7.13
CA THR A 78 4.94 -10.32 -5.72
C THR A 78 3.92 -10.93 -4.74
N TYR A 79 2.70 -11.19 -5.20
CA TYR A 79 1.67 -11.83 -4.39
C TYR A 79 1.94 -13.30 -4.06
N LEU A 80 2.85 -13.98 -4.79
CA LEU A 80 3.22 -15.37 -4.53
C LEU A 80 3.92 -15.54 -3.18
N ASP A 81 4.59 -14.50 -2.71
CA ASP A 81 5.31 -14.48 -1.42
C ASP A 81 4.41 -14.06 -0.25
N LEU A 82 3.13 -13.76 -0.50
CA LEU A 82 2.21 -13.39 0.57
C LEU A 82 1.84 -14.62 1.42
N PRO A 83 1.69 -14.44 2.74
CA PRO A 83 1.22 -15.52 3.59
C PRO A 83 -0.18 -15.98 3.15
N PRO A 84 -0.51 -17.26 3.35
CA PRO A 84 -1.85 -17.77 3.08
C PRO A 84 -2.87 -17.05 3.96
N ILE A 85 -4.12 -17.05 3.51
CA ILE A 85 -5.23 -16.45 4.27
C ILE A 85 -5.35 -17.18 5.61
N PRO A 86 -5.37 -16.46 6.76
CA PRO A 86 -5.58 -17.08 8.05
C PRO A 86 -6.86 -17.91 8.10
N GLU A 87 -6.77 -19.18 8.51
CA GLU A 87 -7.89 -20.14 8.47
C GLU A 87 -9.14 -19.67 9.22
N ARG A 88 -8.95 -18.91 10.31
CA ARG A 88 -10.05 -18.31 11.07
C ARG A 88 -10.95 -17.41 10.20
N LEU A 89 -10.39 -16.76 9.19
CA LEU A 89 -11.16 -15.91 8.27
C LEU A 89 -11.95 -16.71 7.23
N LEU A 90 -11.58 -17.98 7.03
CA LEU A 90 -12.28 -18.92 6.15
C LEU A 90 -13.31 -19.75 6.92
N THR A 91 -13.43 -19.57 8.23
CA THR A 91 -14.41 -20.29 9.05
C THR A 91 -15.79 -19.63 8.93
N PRO A 92 -16.89 -20.40 8.88
CA PRO A 92 -18.24 -19.85 8.95
C PRO A 92 -18.44 -18.96 10.18
N LEU A 93 -19.00 -17.77 9.99
CA LEU A 93 -19.33 -16.86 11.09
C LEU A 93 -20.55 -17.34 11.89
N VAL A 94 -21.43 -18.08 11.22
CA VAL A 94 -22.67 -18.61 11.77
C VAL A 94 -22.85 -20.02 11.21
N SER A 95 -23.31 -20.94 12.06
CA SER A 95 -23.51 -22.37 11.72
C SER A 95 -22.19 -23.10 11.40
N ASP A 96 -22.33 -24.34 10.94
CA ASP A 96 -21.21 -25.27 10.69
C ASP A 96 -20.65 -25.17 9.26
N GLN A 97 -21.38 -24.55 8.31
CA GLN A 97 -20.99 -24.48 6.90
C GLN A 97 -21.33 -23.11 6.28
N HIS A 98 -20.47 -22.63 5.37
CA HIS A 98 -20.80 -21.52 4.47
C HIS A 98 -21.89 -21.94 3.47
N GLY A 99 -22.79 -21.05 3.08
CA GLY A 99 -23.66 -21.27 1.89
C GLY A 99 -22.92 -20.99 0.57
N GLY A 100 -21.87 -20.19 0.63
CA GLY A 100 -20.96 -19.87 -0.47
C GLY A 100 -19.91 -18.87 0.00
N GLN A 101 -18.75 -18.88 -0.65
CA GLN A 101 -17.60 -18.07 -0.29
C GLN A 101 -16.92 -17.54 -1.56
N ILE A 102 -16.66 -16.23 -1.60
CA ILE A 102 -15.84 -15.60 -2.62
C ILE A 102 -14.62 -15.00 -1.94
N THR A 103 -13.44 -15.39 -2.40
CA THR A 103 -12.17 -14.91 -1.88
C THR A 103 -11.43 -14.15 -2.98
N LEU A 104 -11.21 -12.85 -2.75
CA LEU A 104 -10.45 -11.98 -3.65
C LEU A 104 -8.99 -11.98 -3.21
N LEU A 105 -8.12 -12.61 -4.00
CA LEU A 105 -6.67 -12.58 -3.81
C LEU A 105 -6.02 -11.71 -4.90
N PRO A 106 -4.81 -11.18 -4.67
CA PRO A 106 -4.11 -10.44 -5.71
C PRO A 106 -3.82 -11.30 -6.95
N GLY A 107 -3.67 -12.62 -6.79
CA GLY A 107 -3.50 -13.59 -7.88
C GLY A 107 -4.79 -14.06 -8.55
N GLY A 108 -5.96 -13.55 -8.14
CA GLY A 108 -7.25 -13.90 -8.73
C GLY A 108 -8.34 -14.19 -7.71
N VAL A 109 -9.46 -14.74 -8.19
CA VAL A 109 -10.66 -14.99 -7.39
C VAL A 109 -10.85 -16.49 -7.19
N LYS A 110 -11.12 -16.90 -5.96
CA LYS A 110 -11.58 -18.26 -5.63
C LYS A 110 -13.04 -18.20 -5.24
N THR A 111 -13.84 -19.11 -5.77
CA THR A 111 -15.27 -19.22 -5.48
C THR A 111 -15.59 -20.63 -5.03
N GLU A 112 -16.19 -20.77 -3.85
CA GLU A 112 -16.72 -22.03 -3.33
C GLU A 112 -18.21 -21.87 -3.13
N LEU A 113 -19.00 -22.80 -3.66
CA LEU A 113 -20.46 -22.82 -3.53
C LEU A 113 -20.83 -24.14 -2.86
N SER A 114 -21.68 -24.07 -1.85
CA SER A 114 -22.23 -25.25 -1.18
C SER A 114 -23.47 -25.71 -1.94
N ALA A 115 -23.53 -27.00 -2.26
CA ALA A 115 -24.68 -27.62 -2.92
C ALA A 115 -25.88 -27.75 -1.98
#